data_AF-H6V433-F1
#
_entry.id   AF-H6V433-F1
#
_cell.length_a   1.000
_cell.length_b   1.000
_cell.length_c   1.000
_cell.angle_alpha   90.00
_cell.angle_beta   90.00
_cell.angle_gamma   90.00
#
_symmetry.space_group_name_H-M   'P 1'
#
loop_
_entity.id
_entity.type
_entity.pdbx_description
1 polymer ?
#
loop_
_entity_poly.entity_id
_entity_poly.type
_entity_poly.pdbx_seq_one_letter_code
_entity_poly.pdbx_strand_id
1 'polypeptide(L)'
;TQNQALSALLLLCREVLDIDLGQMNRTVRACRGRKLPTVLSADEVAAVIAHVPVHLQLMVKLLYGSGLRLSEVLRLRVKDVDFEMNQIVVRSGKGNKDRTTILPESLKAALTGHLEAVRALHQEDLAKELGGVYMPHALAKKYPGAQKEWGWQWVFPARDLSVDPRTCTVRRHHVLPQVLQRAVHQAVRQAGIDKHASVHTLRHTFATHLL
;
A
#
# COMPACT_ATOMS: atom_id res chain seq x y z
N THR A 1 -6.35 -4.36 -21.68
CA THR A 1 -6.51 -3.18 -22.55
C THR A 1 -5.62 -3.36 -23.76
N GLN A 2 -5.95 -2.77 -24.92
CA GLN A 2 -5.19 -2.97 -26.18
C GLN A 2 -3.69 -2.73 -26.01
N ASN A 3 -3.28 -1.66 -25.33
CA ASN A 3 -1.86 -1.38 -25.07
C ASN A 3 -1.20 -2.44 -24.17
N GLN A 4 -1.90 -2.98 -23.16
CA GLN A 4 -1.38 -4.05 -22.31
C GLN A 4 -1.25 -5.37 -23.09
N ALA A 5 -2.22 -5.68 -23.96
CA ALA A 5 -2.18 -6.85 -24.82
C ALA A 5 -1.02 -6.75 -25.84
N LEU A 6 -0.86 -5.58 -26.47
CA LEU A 6 0.26 -5.31 -27.35
C LEU A 6 1.60 -5.46 -26.61
N SER A 7 1.74 -4.89 -25.40
CA SER A 7 2.95 -5.07 -24.59
C SER A 7 3.20 -6.54 -24.22
N ALA A 8 2.17 -7.32 -23.92
CA ALA A 8 2.29 -8.74 -23.62
C ALA A 8 2.74 -9.55 -24.85
N LEU A 9 2.17 -9.28 -26.03
CA LEU A 9 2.57 -9.92 -27.29
C LEU A 9 4.00 -9.54 -27.68
N LEU A 10 4.37 -8.27 -27.54
CA LEU A 10 5.75 -7.83 -27.78
C LEU A 10 6.74 -8.54 -26.87
N LEU A 11 6.41 -8.70 -25.58
CA LEU A 11 7.23 -9.44 -24.62
C LEU A 11 7.35 -10.92 -25.01
N LEU A 12 6.23 -11.58 -25.31
CA LEU A 12 6.21 -12.99 -25.71
C LEU A 12 7.06 -13.24 -26.96
N CYS A 13 6.83 -12.46 -28.02
CA CYS A 13 7.53 -12.66 -29.28
C CYS A 13 9.02 -12.37 -29.15
N ARG A 14 9.43 -11.28 -28.46
CA ARG A 14 10.84 -10.91 -28.36
C ARG A 14 11.62 -11.72 -27.33
N GLU A 15 11.08 -11.91 -26.13
CA GLU A 15 11.85 -12.45 -25.00
C GLU A 15 11.65 -13.96 -24.81
N VAL A 16 10.55 -14.54 -25.33
CA VAL A 16 10.23 -15.96 -25.13
C VAL A 16 10.42 -16.75 -26.43
N LEU A 17 9.96 -16.20 -27.56
CA LEU A 17 10.00 -16.89 -28.85
C LEU A 17 11.19 -16.47 -29.72
N ASP A 18 11.95 -15.46 -29.30
CA ASP A 18 13.09 -14.88 -30.03
C ASP A 18 12.75 -14.47 -31.48
N ILE A 19 11.49 -14.05 -31.68
CA ILE A 19 10.96 -13.54 -32.95
C ILE A 19 11.08 -12.01 -32.96
N ASP A 20 11.93 -11.50 -33.85
CA ASP A 20 11.97 -10.05 -34.09
C ASP A 20 10.75 -9.61 -34.91
N LEU A 21 9.84 -8.89 -34.25
CA LEU A 21 8.67 -8.27 -34.86
C LEU A 21 9.01 -6.98 -35.64
N GLY A 22 10.29 -6.59 -35.73
CA GLY A 22 10.75 -5.41 -36.45
C GLY A 22 10.22 -4.08 -35.88
N GLN A 23 10.24 -3.02 -36.70
CA GLN A 23 9.68 -1.71 -36.35
C GLN A 23 8.15 -1.72 -36.43
N MET A 24 7.51 -2.16 -35.36
CA MET A 24 6.06 -1.99 -35.11
C MET A 24 5.67 -0.52 -34.83
N ASN A 25 6.32 0.44 -35.48
CA ASN A 25 6.11 1.89 -35.34
C ASN A 25 4.74 2.35 -35.85
N ARG A 26 4.01 1.48 -36.57
CA ARG A 26 2.65 1.74 -37.09
C ARG A 26 1.53 1.23 -36.18
N THR A 27 1.81 0.61 -35.03
CA THR A 27 0.73 0.27 -34.10
C THR A 27 0.20 1.54 -33.44
N VAL A 28 -0.99 1.98 -33.85
CA VAL A 28 -1.72 3.06 -33.21
C VAL A 28 -1.97 2.65 -31.75
N ARG A 29 -1.15 3.17 -30.83
CA ARG A 29 -1.40 3.00 -29.40
C ARG A 29 -2.70 3.71 -29.10
N ALA A 30 -3.62 3.02 -28.43
CA ALA A 30 -4.84 3.66 -27.95
C ALA A 30 -4.43 4.80 -27.00
N CYS A 31 -4.63 6.03 -27.43
CA CYS A 31 -4.35 7.22 -26.64
C CYS A 31 -5.54 7.42 -25.70
N ARG A 32 -5.34 7.24 -24.39
CA ARG A 32 -6.37 7.57 -23.42
C ARG A 32 -6.36 9.08 -23.21
N GLY A 33 -7.52 9.71 -23.26
CA GLY A 33 -7.68 11.11 -22.86
C GLY A 33 -7.09 11.35 -21.47
N ARG A 34 -6.35 12.45 -21.30
CA ARG A 34 -5.79 12.83 -20.00
C ARG A 34 -6.95 13.14 -19.05
N LYS A 35 -7.14 12.30 -18.03
CA LYS A 35 -8.07 12.64 -16.94
C LYS A 35 -7.40 13.67 -16.05
N LEU A 36 -8.04 14.82 -15.86
CA LEU A 36 -7.61 15.77 -14.85
C LEU A 36 -7.74 15.10 -13.48
N PRO A 37 -6.72 15.23 -12.62
CA PRO A 37 -6.75 14.58 -11.34
C PRO A 37 -7.77 15.30 -10.44
N THR A 38 -8.66 14.53 -9.84
CA THR A 38 -9.63 15.04 -8.88
C THR A 38 -8.94 15.31 -7.55
N VAL A 39 -9.25 16.44 -6.93
CA VAL A 39 -8.81 16.81 -5.57
C VAL A 39 -10.02 17.03 -4.68
N LEU A 40 -9.86 16.74 -3.39
CA LEU A 40 -10.86 16.99 -2.36
C LEU A 40 -10.48 18.22 -1.53
N SER A 41 -11.45 18.97 -1.01
CA SER A 41 -11.19 19.97 0.01
C SER A 41 -10.84 19.31 1.35
N ALA A 42 -10.29 20.09 2.30
CA ALA A 42 -10.00 19.58 3.64
C ALA A 42 -11.27 19.05 4.34
N ASP A 43 -12.40 19.74 4.19
CA ASP A 43 -13.69 19.34 4.78
C ASP A 43 -14.23 18.06 4.13
N GLU A 44 -14.11 17.92 2.80
CA GLU A 44 -14.47 16.70 2.09
C GLU A 44 -13.62 15.51 2.57
N VAL A 45 -12.30 15.71 2.76
CA VAL A 45 -11.43 14.65 3.29
C VAL A 45 -11.84 14.27 4.71
N ALA A 46 -12.14 15.24 5.58
CA ALA A 46 -12.59 14.98 6.94
C ALA A 46 -13.92 14.19 6.94
N ALA A 47 -14.87 14.57 6.08
CA ALA A 47 -16.14 13.87 5.92
C ALA A 47 -15.96 12.42 5.44
N VAL A 48 -15.05 12.17 4.49
CA VAL A 48 -14.71 10.80 4.07
C VAL A 48 -14.13 10.01 5.23
N ILE A 49 -13.15 10.55 5.96
CA ILE A 49 -12.50 9.85 7.07
C ILE A 49 -13.51 9.49 8.17
N ALA A 50 -14.48 10.36 8.45
CA ALA A 50 -15.54 10.11 9.43
C ALA A 50 -16.41 8.88 9.09
N HIS A 51 -16.67 8.64 7.80
CA HIS A 51 -17.47 7.50 7.33
C HIS A 51 -16.67 6.21 7.13
N VAL A 52 -15.34 6.27 7.17
CA VAL A 52 -14.50 5.07 7.09
C VAL A 52 -14.57 4.29 8.41
N PRO A 53 -14.66 2.95 8.39
CA PRO A 53 -14.60 2.13 9.60
C PRO A 53 -13.36 2.45 10.44
N VAL A 54 -13.53 2.57 11.76
CA VAL A 54 -12.49 3.04 12.69
C VAL A 54 -11.14 2.35 12.50
N HIS A 55 -11.14 1.02 12.37
CA HIS A 55 -9.92 0.21 12.17
C HIS A 55 -9.17 0.50 10.86
N LEU A 56 -9.79 1.17 9.88
CA LEU A 56 -9.19 1.58 8.60
C LEU A 56 -8.85 3.07 8.56
N GLN A 57 -9.40 3.89 9.46
CA GLN A 57 -9.22 5.34 9.44
C GLN A 57 -7.75 5.72 9.53
N LEU A 58 -6.95 5.02 10.33
CA LEU A 58 -5.51 5.29 10.46
C LEU A 58 -4.78 5.13 9.13
N MET A 59 -5.12 4.09 8.34
CA MET A 59 -4.54 3.90 7.00
C MET A 59 -4.94 5.04 6.05
N VAL A 60 -6.19 5.49 6.09
CA VAL A 60 -6.69 6.61 5.27
C VAL A 60 -6.01 7.93 5.67
N LYS A 61 -5.84 8.16 6.97
CA LYS A 61 -5.12 9.31 7.51
C LYS A 61 -3.65 9.31 7.08
N LEU A 62 -2.98 8.15 7.03
CA LEU A 62 -1.61 8.06 6.50
C LEU A 62 -1.53 8.24 4.98
N LEU A 63 -2.52 7.76 4.22
CA LEU A 63 -2.59 7.99 2.77
C LEU A 63 -2.63 9.49 2.45
N TYR A 64 -3.47 10.22 3.17
CA TYR A 64 -3.61 11.67 3.02
C TYR A 64 -2.47 12.44 3.69
N GLY A 65 -2.09 12.12 4.93
CA GLY A 65 -1.10 12.91 5.68
C GLY A 65 0.36 12.66 5.30
N SER A 66 0.67 11.51 4.69
CA SER A 66 2.04 11.13 4.32
C SER A 66 2.22 10.92 2.81
N GLY A 67 1.17 11.14 2.01
CA GLY A 67 1.21 10.97 0.55
C GLY A 67 1.62 9.57 0.09
N LEU A 68 1.33 8.54 0.88
CA LEU A 68 1.68 7.15 0.57
C LEU A 68 0.77 6.57 -0.52
N ARG A 69 1.27 5.63 -1.33
CA ARG A 69 0.45 4.83 -2.25
C ARG A 69 -0.25 3.77 -1.42
N LEU A 70 -1.39 3.28 -1.92
CA LEU A 70 -2.09 2.14 -1.33
C LEU A 70 -1.15 0.97 -1.01
N SER A 71 -0.33 0.55 -1.97
CA SER A 71 0.62 -0.54 -1.77
C SER A 71 1.72 -0.23 -0.76
N GLU A 72 2.08 1.05 -0.59
CA GLU A 72 3.13 1.48 0.36
C GLU A 72 2.59 1.46 1.79
N VAL A 73 1.36 1.94 2.03
CA VAL A 73 0.70 1.85 3.35
C VAL A 73 0.49 0.41 3.78
N LEU A 74 -0.02 -0.44 2.89
CA LEU A 74 -0.32 -1.83 3.23
C LEU A 74 0.95 -2.63 3.50
N ARG A 75 2.05 -2.33 2.80
CA ARG A 75 3.33 -3.04 2.96
C ARG A 75 4.27 -2.38 3.97
N LEU A 76 3.79 -1.39 4.71
CA LEU A 76 4.61 -0.69 5.69
C LEU A 76 5.05 -1.66 6.80
N ARG A 77 6.34 -1.64 7.15
CA ARG A 77 6.88 -2.42 8.26
C ARG A 77 7.07 -1.55 9.49
N VAL A 78 7.08 -2.16 10.66
CA VAL A 78 7.25 -1.41 11.93
C VAL A 78 8.55 -0.61 11.94
N LYS A 79 9.66 -1.20 11.48
CA LYS A 79 10.98 -0.53 11.42
C LYS A 79 11.06 0.64 10.44
N ASP A 80 10.09 0.76 9.54
CA ASP A 80 10.08 1.81 8.51
C ASP A 80 9.42 3.10 9.05
N VAL A 81 8.87 3.08 10.26
CA VAL A 81 8.27 4.23 10.94
C VAL A 81 9.25 4.78 11.97
N ASP A 82 9.68 6.02 11.77
CA ASP A 82 10.54 6.76 12.69
C ASP A 82 9.73 7.85 13.40
N PHE A 83 9.48 7.63 14.68
CA PHE A 83 8.70 8.54 15.54
C PHE A 83 9.52 9.73 16.05
N GLU A 84 10.85 9.62 16.08
CA GLU A 84 11.74 10.69 16.54
C GLU A 84 11.96 11.71 15.41
N MET A 85 12.22 11.21 14.20
CA MET A 85 12.48 12.05 13.03
C MET A 85 11.22 12.45 12.24
N ASN A 86 10.03 12.03 12.69
CA ASN A 86 8.75 12.28 12.02
C ASN A 86 8.73 11.81 10.57
N GLN A 87 9.23 10.61 10.33
CA GLN A 87 9.50 10.13 8.98
C GLN A 87 9.03 8.69 8.77
N ILE A 88 8.59 8.42 7.55
CA ILE A 88 8.26 7.07 7.08
C ILE A 88 9.17 6.74 5.91
N VAL A 89 9.93 5.66 6.05
CA VAL A 89 10.82 5.15 5.01
C VAL A 89 10.04 4.20 4.10
N VAL A 90 9.80 4.62 2.87
CA VAL A 90 9.14 3.79 1.86
C VAL A 90 10.19 2.95 1.14
N ARG A 91 10.23 1.66 1.45
CA ARG A 91 11.09 0.67 0.78
C ARG A 91 10.55 0.26 -0.58
N SER A 92 11.45 0.02 -1.54
CA SER A 92 11.11 -0.49 -2.88
C SER A 92 10.02 0.33 -3.60
N GLY A 93 10.20 1.65 -3.61
CA GLY A 93 9.36 2.57 -4.36
C GLY A 93 9.47 2.39 -5.88
N LYS A 94 8.98 3.37 -6.66
CA LYS A 94 9.06 3.31 -8.14
C LYS A 94 10.52 3.12 -8.58
N GLY A 95 10.79 2.08 -9.36
CA GLY A 95 12.15 1.75 -9.81
C GLY A 95 13.04 1.11 -8.73
N ASN A 96 12.43 0.51 -7.70
CA ASN A 96 13.12 -0.10 -6.56
C ASN A 96 14.03 0.87 -5.78
N LYS A 97 13.66 2.16 -5.78
CA LYS A 97 14.33 3.20 -5.01
C LYS A 97 13.57 3.46 -3.71
N ASP A 98 14.33 3.54 -2.63
CA ASP A 98 13.81 3.96 -1.34
C ASP A 98 13.59 5.48 -1.34
N ARG A 99 12.58 5.94 -0.59
CA ARG A 99 12.36 7.36 -0.35
C ARG A 99 11.77 7.57 1.03
N THR A 100 11.95 8.76 1.58
CA THR A 100 11.33 9.13 2.86
C THR A 100 10.13 10.04 2.61
N THR A 101 9.12 9.95 3.47
CA THR A 101 7.98 10.87 3.52
C THR A 101 7.72 11.29 4.97
N ILE A 102 6.86 12.30 5.16
CA ILE A 102 6.53 12.85 6.47
C ILE A 102 5.58 11.92 7.24
N LEU A 103 5.78 11.82 8.56
CA LEU A 103 4.81 11.29 9.51
C LEU A 103 4.15 12.47 10.23
N PRO A 104 2.84 12.71 10.05
CA PRO A 104 2.15 13.78 10.77
C PRO A 104 2.16 13.55 12.28
N GLU A 105 2.51 14.58 13.04
CA GLU A 105 2.57 14.53 14.51
C GLU A 105 1.24 14.08 15.14
N SER A 106 0.12 14.55 14.57
CA SER A 106 -1.23 14.22 15.03
C SER A 106 -1.59 12.74 14.93
N LEU A 107 -0.85 11.96 14.13
CA LEU A 107 -1.08 10.53 13.96
C LEU A 107 -0.19 9.67 14.86
N LYS A 108 0.83 10.24 15.51
CA LYS A 108 1.77 9.46 16.33
C LYS A 108 1.07 8.71 17.45
N ALA A 109 0.27 9.39 18.27
CA ALA A 109 -0.41 8.76 19.39
C ALA A 109 -1.31 7.60 18.94
N ALA A 110 -2.08 7.81 17.86
CA ALA A 110 -2.93 6.77 17.28
C ALA A 110 -2.12 5.60 16.70
N LEU A 111 -0.98 5.89 16.07
CA LEU A 111 -0.10 4.87 15.50
C LEU A 111 0.62 4.07 16.58
N THR A 112 1.07 4.71 17.67
CA THR A 112 1.69 4.02 18.81
C THR A 112 0.71 3.05 19.47
N GLY A 113 -0.51 3.50 19.81
CA GLY A 113 -1.52 2.62 20.39
C GLY A 113 -1.92 1.48 19.44
N HIS A 114 -1.98 1.74 18.13
CA HIS A 114 -2.19 0.69 17.13
C HIS A 114 -1.04 -0.33 17.11
N LEU A 115 0.21 0.13 17.15
CA LEU A 115 1.39 -0.75 17.17
C LEU A 115 1.47 -1.59 18.45
N GLU A 116 1.02 -1.08 19.59
CA GLU A 116 0.91 -1.86 20.83
C GLU A 116 -0.07 -3.02 20.68
N ALA A 117 -1.25 -2.78 20.12
CA ALA A 117 -2.21 -3.85 19.82
C ALA A 117 -1.66 -4.87 18.82
N VAL A 118 -0.95 -4.41 17.77
CA VAL A 118 -0.29 -5.29 16.80
C VAL A 118 0.83 -6.10 17.46
N ARG A 119 1.53 -5.53 18.43
CA ARG A 119 2.60 -6.23 19.18
C ARG A 119 2.03 -7.36 20.03
N ALA A 120 0.91 -7.13 20.70
CA ALA A 120 0.20 -8.17 21.45
C ALA A 120 -0.24 -9.31 20.51
N LEU A 121 -0.85 -8.97 19.37
CA LEU A 121 -1.24 -9.95 18.35
C LEU A 121 -0.04 -10.77 17.85
N HIS A 122 1.09 -10.11 17.59
CA HIS A 122 2.32 -10.76 17.16
C HIS A 122 2.86 -11.73 18.22
N GLN A 123 2.80 -11.36 19.50
CA GLN A 123 3.20 -12.24 20.60
C GLN A 123 2.32 -13.49 20.69
N GLU A 124 1.01 -13.34 20.50
CA GLU A 124 0.08 -14.48 20.44
C GLU A 124 0.38 -15.41 19.26
N ASP A 125 0.68 -14.84 18.08
CA ASP A 125 1.04 -15.62 16.90
C ASP A 125 2.39 -16.32 17.07
N LEU A 126 3.36 -15.68 17.74
CA LEU A 126 4.64 -16.30 18.07
C LEU A 126 4.46 -17.49 19.02
N ALA A 127 3.58 -17.39 20.02
CA ALA A 127 3.26 -18.48 20.93
C ALA A 127 2.65 -19.70 20.20
N LYS A 128 1.97 -19.46 19.08
CA LYS A 128 1.40 -20.50 18.20
C LYS A 128 2.37 -20.96 17.11
N GLU A 129 3.61 -20.49 17.11
CA GLU A 129 4.62 -20.71 16.06
C GLU A 129 4.25 -20.14 14.66
N LEU A 130 3.26 -19.26 14.59
CA LEU A 130 2.72 -18.67 13.35
C LEU A 130 3.12 -17.20 13.13
N GLY A 131 3.92 -16.61 14.04
CA GLY A 131 4.36 -15.21 14.00
C GLY A 131 5.40 -14.86 12.91
N GLY A 132 5.50 -15.65 11.84
CA GLY A 132 6.36 -15.33 10.70
C GLY A 132 5.65 -14.43 9.69
N VAL A 133 6.37 -13.52 9.03
CA VAL A 133 5.85 -12.75 7.87
C VAL A 133 6.55 -13.12 6.56
N TYR A 134 5.90 -12.83 5.44
CA TYR A 134 6.54 -12.95 4.12
C TYR A 134 7.77 -12.02 4.02
N MET A 135 8.87 -12.57 3.50
CA MET A 135 10.13 -11.87 3.23
C MET A 135 10.58 -12.20 1.79
N PRO A 136 11.04 -11.22 1.00
CA PRO A 136 11.65 -11.49 -0.30
C PRO A 136 12.81 -12.49 -0.18
N HIS A 137 12.92 -13.43 -1.12
CA HIS A 137 13.89 -14.55 -1.06
C HIS A 137 15.33 -14.11 -0.74
N ALA A 138 15.82 -13.03 -1.38
CA ALA A 138 17.16 -12.51 -1.12
C ALA A 138 17.34 -12.01 0.33
N LEU A 139 16.31 -11.37 0.91
CA LEU A 139 16.33 -10.89 2.29
C LEU A 139 16.18 -12.04 3.28
N ALA A 140 15.30 -13.01 2.99
CA ALA A 140 15.12 -14.19 3.82
C ALA A 140 16.42 -15.01 3.94
N LYS A 141 17.19 -15.12 2.84
CA LYS A 141 18.51 -15.77 2.83
C LYS A 141 19.56 -14.97 3.60
N LYS A 142 19.56 -13.64 3.47
CA LYS A 142 20.55 -12.77 4.13
C LYS A 142 20.32 -12.64 5.65
N TYR A 143 19.07 -12.63 6.09
CA TYR A 143 18.68 -12.47 7.48
C TYR A 143 17.75 -13.63 7.91
N PRO A 144 18.31 -14.81 8.21
CA PRO A 144 17.52 -15.92 8.73
C PRO A 144 16.90 -15.53 10.08
N GLY A 145 15.60 -15.77 10.26
CA GLY A 145 14.88 -15.45 11.50
C GLY A 145 14.21 -14.06 11.54
N ALA A 146 14.64 -13.12 10.70
CA ALA A 146 14.07 -11.76 10.64
C ALA A 146 12.56 -11.72 10.40
N GLN A 147 11.99 -12.76 9.79
CA GLN A 147 10.54 -12.91 9.63
C GLN A 147 9.75 -12.96 10.94
N LYS A 148 10.37 -13.27 12.09
CA LYS A 148 9.74 -13.31 13.42
C LYS A 148 10.03 -12.06 14.25
N GLU A 149 11.00 -11.26 13.84
CA GLU A 149 11.39 -10.04 14.54
C GLU A 149 10.29 -8.97 14.43
N TRP A 150 10.13 -8.18 15.50
CA TRP A 150 9.12 -7.13 15.58
C TRP A 150 9.26 -6.07 14.47
N GLY A 151 10.48 -5.62 14.20
CA GLY A 151 10.73 -4.57 13.19
C GLY A 151 10.29 -4.95 11.77
N TRP A 152 10.22 -6.24 11.47
CA TRP A 152 9.79 -6.75 10.16
C TRP A 152 8.30 -7.04 10.07
N GLN A 153 7.54 -6.94 11.16
CA GLN A 153 6.09 -7.14 11.13
C GLN A 153 5.40 -6.05 10.32
N TRP A 154 4.21 -6.37 9.78
CA TRP A 154 3.38 -5.40 9.10
C TRP A 154 2.81 -4.41 10.12
N VAL A 155 2.80 -3.12 9.79
CA VAL A 155 2.08 -2.12 10.60
C VAL A 155 0.59 -2.41 10.58
N PHE A 156 0.05 -2.81 9.43
CA PHE A 156 -1.37 -3.12 9.25
C PHE A 156 -1.57 -4.60 8.90
N PRO A 157 -1.52 -5.50 9.89
CA PRO A 157 -1.75 -6.92 9.67
C PRO A 157 -3.23 -7.20 9.35
N ALA A 158 -3.46 -8.27 8.57
CA ALA A 158 -4.79 -8.81 8.34
C ALA A 158 -5.33 -9.46 9.63
N ARG A 159 -6.65 -9.44 9.80
CA ARG A 159 -7.34 -10.06 10.93
C ARG A 159 -7.08 -11.57 11.01
N ASP A 160 -7.13 -12.23 9.87
CA ASP A 160 -7.02 -13.67 9.77
C ASP A 160 -5.66 -14.08 9.19
N LEU A 161 -5.21 -15.27 9.58
CA LEU A 161 -4.03 -15.90 9.00
C LEU A 161 -4.34 -16.39 7.58
N SER A 162 -3.32 -16.43 6.75
CA SER A 162 -3.44 -16.89 5.36
C SER A 162 -2.32 -17.85 5.01
N VAL A 163 -2.60 -18.77 4.09
CA VAL A 163 -1.57 -19.65 3.53
C VAL A 163 -0.83 -18.87 2.45
N ASP A 164 0.50 -18.75 2.57
CA ASP A 164 1.33 -18.19 1.52
C ASP A 164 1.42 -19.18 0.35
N PRO A 165 0.92 -18.85 -0.85
CA PRO A 165 0.90 -19.78 -1.99
C PRO A 165 2.29 -20.16 -2.50
N ARG A 166 3.34 -19.42 -2.13
CA ARG A 166 4.73 -19.70 -2.57
C ARG A 166 5.44 -20.70 -1.68
N THR A 167 5.13 -20.68 -0.40
CA THR A 167 5.84 -21.46 0.63
C THR A 167 4.95 -22.48 1.32
N CYS A 168 3.64 -22.47 1.06
CA CYS A 168 2.62 -23.29 1.71
C CYS A 168 2.60 -23.18 3.24
N THR A 169 3.14 -22.08 3.77
CA THR A 169 3.18 -21.84 5.22
C THR A 169 2.06 -20.90 5.64
N VAL A 170 1.47 -21.16 6.80
CA VAL A 170 0.47 -20.29 7.41
C VAL A 170 1.19 -19.11 8.07
N ARG A 171 0.80 -17.89 7.68
CA ARG A 171 1.39 -16.65 8.20
C ARG A 171 0.42 -15.50 8.10
N ARG A 172 0.66 -14.45 8.90
CA ARG A 172 -0.12 -13.22 8.81
C ARG A 172 0.35 -12.37 7.63
N HIS A 173 -0.60 -11.99 6.80
CA HIS A 173 -0.37 -11.02 5.72
C HIS A 173 -0.79 -9.63 6.16
N HIS A 174 -0.48 -8.60 5.37
CA HIS A 174 -1.07 -7.28 5.56
C HIS A 174 -2.53 -7.25 5.09
N VAL A 175 -3.28 -6.24 5.53
CA VAL A 175 -4.66 -5.98 5.08
C VAL A 175 -4.77 -6.01 3.55
N LEU A 176 -5.83 -6.63 3.04
CA LEU A 176 -6.04 -6.75 1.60
C LEU A 176 -6.40 -5.39 0.99
N PRO A 177 -5.83 -5.03 -0.18
CA PRO A 177 -6.09 -3.73 -0.81
C PRO A 177 -7.56 -3.42 -1.05
N GLN A 178 -8.34 -4.45 -1.40
CA GLN A 178 -9.77 -4.34 -1.69
C GLN A 178 -10.57 -3.89 -0.47
N VAL A 179 -10.15 -4.25 0.75
CA VAL A 179 -10.83 -3.84 1.99
C VAL A 179 -10.79 -2.32 2.13
N LEU A 180 -9.59 -1.73 2.00
CA LEU A 180 -9.43 -0.29 2.10
C LEU A 180 -10.06 0.46 0.93
N GLN A 181 -9.93 -0.07 -0.30
CA GLN A 181 -10.54 0.55 -1.48
C GLN A 181 -12.06 0.60 -1.41
N ARG A 182 -12.71 -0.51 -1.02
CA ARG A 182 -14.16 -0.58 -0.86
C ARG A 182 -14.64 0.34 0.26
N ALA A 183 -13.95 0.35 1.40
CA ALA A 183 -14.27 1.22 2.52
C ALA A 183 -14.21 2.70 2.13
N VAL A 184 -13.15 3.13 1.43
CA VAL A 184 -13.04 4.52 0.95
C VAL A 184 -14.12 4.84 -0.08
N HIS A 185 -14.39 3.94 -1.03
CA HIS A 185 -15.44 4.17 -2.03
C HIS A 185 -16.84 4.30 -1.39
N GLN A 186 -17.14 3.47 -0.39
CA GLN A 186 -18.39 3.57 0.37
C GLN A 186 -18.45 4.85 1.18
N ALA A 187 -17.37 5.23 1.86
CA ALA A 187 -17.30 6.45 2.65
C ALA A 187 -17.47 7.72 1.81
N VAL A 188 -16.90 7.77 0.60
CA VAL A 188 -17.11 8.87 -0.37
C VAL A 188 -18.58 9.01 -0.72
N ARG A 189 -19.26 7.89 -1.00
CA ARG A 189 -20.69 7.89 -1.33
C ARG A 189 -21.55 8.32 -0.13
N GLN A 190 -21.22 7.89 1.08
CA GLN A 190 -21.94 8.25 2.30
C GLN A 190 -21.72 9.72 2.69
N ALA A 191 -20.55 10.26 2.42
CA ALA A 191 -20.23 11.67 2.61
C ALA A 191 -20.93 12.60 1.58
N GLY A 192 -21.69 12.05 0.62
CA GLY A 192 -22.41 12.85 -0.38
C GLY A 192 -21.47 13.56 -1.38
N ILE A 193 -20.28 13.01 -1.62
CA ILE A 193 -19.30 13.62 -2.51
C ILE A 193 -19.53 13.12 -3.94
N ASP A 194 -19.95 14.02 -4.83
CA ASP A 194 -20.22 13.71 -6.24
C ASP A 194 -18.94 13.49 -7.07
N LYS A 195 -17.81 14.03 -6.59
CA LYS A 195 -16.51 13.86 -7.24
C LYS A 195 -16.10 12.39 -7.23
N HIS A 196 -15.53 11.92 -8.34
CA HIS A 196 -14.99 10.56 -8.42
C HIS A 196 -13.72 10.39 -7.56
N ALA A 197 -13.92 10.15 -6.26
CA ALA A 197 -12.86 10.02 -5.28
C ALA A 197 -12.51 8.56 -4.97
N SER A 198 -11.22 8.30 -4.80
CA SER A 198 -10.66 7.00 -4.47
C SER A 198 -9.45 7.17 -3.55
N VAL A 199 -8.83 6.06 -3.13
CA VAL A 199 -7.54 6.10 -2.41
C VAL A 199 -6.48 6.92 -3.16
N HIS A 200 -6.48 6.89 -4.49
CA HIS A 200 -5.53 7.67 -5.27
C HIS A 200 -5.82 9.18 -5.21
N THR A 201 -7.10 9.55 -5.13
CA THR A 201 -7.55 10.94 -4.97
C THR A 201 -7.04 11.53 -3.66
N LEU A 202 -7.06 10.76 -2.55
CA LEU A 202 -6.53 11.22 -1.26
C LEU A 202 -5.03 11.54 -1.33
N ARG A 203 -4.24 10.65 -1.95
CA ARG A 203 -2.81 10.90 -2.17
C ARG A 203 -2.59 12.12 -3.08
N HIS A 204 -3.40 12.31 -4.11
CA HIS A 204 -3.26 13.45 -4.99
C HIS A 204 -3.60 14.76 -4.27
N THR A 205 -4.68 14.73 -3.48
CA THR A 205 -5.11 15.84 -2.63
C THR A 205 -4.01 16.28 -1.67
N PHE A 206 -3.29 15.34 -1.05
CA PHE A 206 -2.09 15.64 -0.26
C PHE A 206 -1.05 16.45 -1.03
N ALA A 207 -0.70 16.00 -2.24
CA ALA A 207 0.32 16.67 -3.04
C ALA A 207 -0.14 18.09 -3.41
N THR A 208 -1.42 18.30 -3.68
CA THR A 208 -1.98 19.63 -3.96
C THR A 208 -2.03 20.52 -2.73
N HIS A 209 -2.35 19.98 -1.55
CA HIS A 209 -2.42 20.77 -0.31
C HIS A 209 -1.03 21.15 0.25
N LEU A 210 0.05 20.57 -0.27
CA LEU A 210 1.42 20.94 0.07
C LEU A 210 2.04 22.00 -0.85
N LEU A 211 1.38 22.35 -1.96
CA LEU A 211 1.81 23.42 -2.87
C LEU A 211 1.34 24.78 -2.35
#